data_AF-A0A8T0SKP7-F1
#
_entry.id   AF-A0A8T0SKP7-F1
#
_cell.length_a   1.000
_cell.length_b   1.000
_cell.length_c   1.000
_cell.angle_alpha   90.00
_cell.angle_beta   90.00
_cell.angle_gamma   90.00
#
_symmetry.space_group_name_H-M   'P 1'
#
loop_
_entity.id
_entity.type
_entity.pdbx_description
1 polymer ?
#
loop_
_entity_poly.entity_id
_entity_poly.type
_entity_poly.pdbx_seq_one_letter_code
_entity_poly.pdbx_strand_id
1 'polypeptide(L)'
;MLAYKKATCPATECSRDADVAVVLRAHKEDRVWNEVIWDRVGVAPIEEKLTQHRLRWFGHVQRRSPEAPVHNGVLERVDNVKRGRCRPKLTWDESVKRDLKDWNISKEIALDRSAWRLAINVPEP
;
A
#
# COMPACT_ATOMS: atom_id res chain seq x y z
N MET A 1 5.53 -40.55 -17.41
CA MET A 1 5.22 -39.29 -18.14
C MET A 1 3.72 -39.26 -18.46
N LEU A 2 2.91 -38.67 -17.58
CA LEU A 2 1.50 -38.38 -17.91
C LEU A 2 1.36 -36.86 -18.04
N ALA A 3 1.14 -36.41 -19.27
CA ALA A 3 0.90 -35.01 -19.59
C ALA A 3 -0.47 -34.58 -19.06
N TYR A 4 -0.49 -33.71 -18.06
CA TYR A 4 -1.69 -33.01 -17.63
C TYR A 4 -2.09 -32.01 -18.72
N LYS A 5 -3.17 -32.31 -19.44
CA LYS A 5 -3.79 -31.40 -20.41
C LYS A 5 -4.37 -30.21 -19.64
N LYS A 6 -3.77 -29.02 -19.78
CA LYS A 6 -4.38 -27.75 -19.35
C LYS A 6 -5.59 -27.47 -20.25
N ALA A 7 -6.79 -27.74 -19.74
CA ALA A 7 -8.02 -27.22 -20.34
C ALA A 7 -8.04 -25.70 -20.13
N THR A 8 -8.06 -24.94 -21.23
CA THR A 8 -8.30 -23.50 -21.22
C THR A 8 -9.81 -23.31 -21.23
N CYS A 9 -10.38 -22.83 -20.12
CA CYS A 9 -11.80 -22.46 -20.06
C CYS A 9 -11.98 -20.96 -20.35
N PRO A 10 -13.04 -20.58 -21.08
CA PRO A 10 -13.22 -19.24 -21.60
C PRO A 10 -13.69 -18.27 -20.52
N ALA A 11 -13.19 -17.03 -20.60
CA ALA A 11 -13.58 -15.92 -19.74
C ALA A 11 -14.94 -15.36 -20.17
N THR A 12 -16.02 -15.74 -19.49
CA THR A 12 -17.27 -14.99 -19.52
C THR A 12 -18.02 -15.07 -18.18
N GLU A 13 -18.23 -13.87 -17.64
CA GLU A 13 -19.42 -13.40 -16.91
C GLU A 13 -19.58 -13.60 -15.40
N CYS A 14 -19.58 -12.43 -14.73
CA CYS A 14 -20.67 -11.92 -13.89
C CYS A 14 -20.87 -12.50 -12.48
N SER A 15 -20.32 -11.82 -11.48
CA SER A 15 -21.12 -11.10 -10.47
C SER A 15 -20.16 -10.35 -9.54
N ARG A 16 -20.45 -9.08 -9.30
CA ARG A 16 -19.80 -8.27 -8.26
C ARG A 16 -20.27 -8.84 -6.92
N ASP A 17 -19.35 -8.91 -5.95
CA ASP A 17 -19.56 -9.34 -4.56
C ASP A 17 -19.75 -10.85 -4.32
N ALA A 18 -18.79 -11.66 -4.79
CA ALA A 18 -18.58 -13.00 -4.23
C ALA A 18 -17.67 -12.91 -3.00
N ASP A 19 -18.16 -13.33 -1.83
CA ASP A 19 -17.36 -13.43 -0.60
C ASP A 19 -16.08 -14.23 -0.85
N VAL A 20 -14.92 -13.67 -0.47
CA VAL A 20 -13.58 -14.26 -0.71
C VAL A 20 -13.48 -15.70 -0.16
N ALA A 21 -14.22 -16.02 0.92
CA ALA A 21 -14.31 -17.37 1.48
C ALA A 21 -14.98 -18.38 0.55
N VAL A 22 -16.00 -17.95 -0.21
CA VAL A 22 -16.73 -18.79 -1.18
C VAL A 22 -15.82 -19.13 -2.37
N VAL A 23 -15.02 -18.16 -2.84
CA VAL A 23 -14.04 -18.36 -3.92
C VAL A 23 -12.97 -19.39 -3.53
N LEU A 24 -12.57 -19.41 -2.25
CA LEU A 24 -11.48 -20.27 -1.76
C LEU A 24 -11.93 -21.62 -1.20
N ARG A 25 -13.25 -21.89 -1.11
CA ARG A 25 -13.84 -23.03 -0.39
C ARG A 25 -13.27 -23.16 1.04
N ALA A 26 -13.01 -22.03 1.69
CA ALA A 26 -12.50 -22.00 3.05
C ALA A 26 -13.68 -21.95 4.02
N HIS A 27 -13.80 -22.94 4.90
CA HIS A 27 -14.77 -22.93 5.98
C HIS A 27 -14.22 -22.13 7.16
N LYS A 28 -15.10 -21.60 8.01
CA LYS A 28 -14.71 -20.84 9.22
C LYS A 28 -13.82 -21.65 10.18
N GLU A 29 -13.87 -22.97 10.10
CA GLU A 29 -13.07 -23.92 10.86
C GLU A 29 -11.64 -24.08 10.31
N ASP A 30 -11.46 -23.80 9.02
CA ASP A 30 -10.15 -23.77 8.39
C ASP A 30 -9.46 -22.50 8.85
N ARG A 31 -8.53 -22.62 9.79
CA ARG A 31 -7.69 -21.51 10.27
C ARG A 31 -6.68 -21.11 9.19
N VAL A 32 -7.17 -20.62 8.06
CA VAL A 32 -6.37 -20.17 6.91
C VAL A 32 -5.77 -18.82 7.25
N TRP A 33 -4.46 -18.70 7.07
CA TRP A 33 -3.74 -17.43 7.25
C TRP A 33 -4.04 -16.46 6.10
N ASN A 34 -4.12 -15.17 6.40
CA ASN A 34 -4.40 -14.13 5.39
C ASN A 34 -3.41 -14.13 4.22
N GLU A 35 -2.14 -14.45 4.48
CA GLU A 35 -1.10 -14.58 3.45
C GLU A 35 -1.49 -15.60 2.37
N VAL A 36 -2.08 -16.73 2.76
CA VAL A 36 -2.54 -17.78 1.85
C VAL A 36 -3.75 -17.32 1.04
N ILE A 37 -4.59 -16.47 1.61
CA ILE A 37 -5.75 -15.89 0.93
C ILE A 37 -5.28 -14.91 -0.14
N TRP A 38 -4.36 -14.01 0.20
CA TRP A 38 -3.81 -13.02 -0.72
C TRP A 38 -3.05 -13.65 -1.89
N ASP A 39 -2.23 -14.66 -1.61
CA ASP A 39 -1.50 -15.41 -2.65
C ASP A 39 -2.47 -16.06 -3.65
N ARG A 40 -3.57 -16.66 -3.18
CA ARG A 40 -4.56 -17.29 -4.06
C ARG A 40 -5.41 -16.30 -4.85
N VAL A 41 -5.72 -15.15 -4.27
CA VAL A 41 -6.56 -14.12 -4.92
C VAL A 41 -5.73 -13.22 -5.85
N GLY A 42 -4.40 -13.25 -5.73
CA GLY A 42 -3.51 -12.41 -6.55
C GLY A 42 -3.59 -10.95 -6.15
N VAL A 43 -3.74 -10.66 -4.85
CA VAL A 43 -3.89 -9.29 -4.33
C VAL A 43 -2.77 -8.97 -3.36
N ALA A 44 -2.09 -7.85 -3.57
CA ALA A 44 -1.06 -7.41 -2.64
C ALA A 44 -1.63 -7.13 -1.23
N PRO A 45 -0.84 -7.37 -0.17
CA PRO A 45 -1.25 -7.06 1.20
C PRO A 45 -1.74 -5.62 1.37
N ILE A 46 -2.76 -5.44 2.20
CA ILE A 46 -3.37 -4.11 2.42
C ILE A 46 -2.34 -3.10 2.96
N GLU A 47 -1.39 -3.55 3.77
CA GLU A 47 -0.34 -2.71 4.37
C GLU A 47 0.57 -2.08 3.30
N GLU A 48 0.92 -2.83 2.27
CA GLU A 48 1.73 -2.33 1.16
C GLU A 48 0.96 -1.29 0.34
N LYS A 49 -0.33 -1.51 0.11
CA LYS A 49 -1.18 -0.53 -0.58
C LYS A 49 -1.36 0.74 0.23
N LEU A 50 -1.60 0.64 1.53
CA LEU A 50 -1.68 1.80 2.42
C LEU A 50 -0.38 2.61 2.41
N THR A 51 0.76 1.91 2.42
CA THR A 51 2.09 2.52 2.35
C THR A 51 2.32 3.20 1.01
N GLN A 52 1.98 2.53 -0.10
CA GLN A 52 2.01 3.13 -1.44
C GLN A 52 1.16 4.40 -1.51
N HIS A 53 -0.07 4.39 -0.99
CA HIS A 53 -0.95 5.56 -1.01
C HIS A 53 -0.37 6.72 -0.20
N ARG A 54 0.21 6.43 0.98
CA ARG A 54 0.88 7.42 1.82
C ARG A 54 2.10 8.04 1.13
N LEU A 55 2.95 7.22 0.49
CA LEU A 55 4.09 7.69 -0.29
C LEU A 55 3.67 8.43 -1.59
N ARG A 56 2.59 8.01 -2.25
CA ARG A 56 2.01 8.77 -3.38
C ARG A 56 1.63 10.19 -2.96
N TRP A 57 1.00 10.34 -1.80
CA TRP A 57 0.66 11.64 -1.24
C TRP A 57 1.92 12.43 -0.85
N PHE A 58 2.90 11.80 -0.20
CA PHE A 58 4.17 12.44 0.13
C PHE A 58 4.88 13.02 -1.09
N GLY A 59 5.03 12.23 -2.16
CA GLY A 59 5.62 12.74 -3.39
C GLY A 59 4.81 13.86 -4.02
N HIS A 60 3.47 13.86 -3.89
CA HIS A 60 2.66 14.99 -4.31
C HIS A 60 3.01 16.25 -3.53
N VAL A 61 3.06 16.17 -2.19
CA VAL A 61 3.41 17.30 -1.30
C VAL A 61 4.81 17.81 -1.59
N GLN A 62 5.81 16.93 -1.74
CA GLN A 62 7.21 17.30 -1.96
C GLN A 62 7.45 18.06 -3.28
N ARG A 63 6.57 17.89 -4.27
CA ARG A 63 6.65 18.57 -5.57
C ARG A 63 5.82 19.86 -5.64
N ARG A 64 5.11 20.24 -4.58
CA ARG A 64 4.42 21.53 -4.51
C ARG A 64 5.41 22.64 -4.18
N SER A 65 5.11 23.86 -4.64
CA SER A 65 5.86 25.06 -4.26
C SER A 65 5.92 25.18 -2.73
N PRO A 66 7.04 25.64 -2.16
CA PRO A 66 7.11 25.90 -0.73
C PRO A 66 6.09 26.95 -0.28
N GLU A 67 5.62 27.84 -1.14
CA GLU A 67 4.56 28.81 -0.81
C GLU A 67 3.16 28.18 -0.75
N ALA A 68 3.02 26.92 -1.21
CA ALA A 68 1.72 26.27 -1.24
C ALA A 68 1.26 25.89 0.18
N PRO A 69 0.01 26.17 0.56
CA PRO A 69 -0.52 25.83 1.90
C PRO A 69 -0.37 24.35 2.26
N VAL A 70 -0.43 23.47 1.25
CA VAL A 70 -0.27 22.02 1.41
C VAL A 70 1.17 21.64 1.79
N HIS A 71 2.17 22.36 1.27
CA HIS A 71 3.58 22.10 1.61
C HIS A 71 3.87 22.57 3.04
N ASN A 72 3.55 23.83 3.35
CA ASN A 72 3.83 24.42 4.67
C ASN A 72 3.01 23.78 5.78
N GLY A 73 1.72 23.54 5.54
CA GLY A 73 0.84 22.94 6.54
C GLY A 73 1.17 21.48 6.87
N VAL A 74 2.02 20.80 6.09
CA VAL A 74 2.35 19.39 6.26
C VAL A 74 3.82 19.20 6.65
N LEU A 75 4.76 19.86 5.97
CA LEU A 75 6.20 19.71 6.19
C LEU A 75 6.78 20.70 7.20
N GLU A 76 6.21 21.91 7.34
CA GLU A 76 6.70 22.92 8.29
C GLU A 76 5.97 22.87 9.65
N ARG A 77 5.16 21.84 9.91
CA ARG A 77 4.49 21.70 11.21
C ARG A 77 5.54 21.57 12.31
N VAL A 78 5.53 22.53 13.22
CA VAL A 78 6.35 22.53 14.42
C VAL A 78 5.93 21.35 15.32
N ASP A 79 6.81 20.36 15.45
CA ASP A 79 6.61 19.15 16.27
C ASP A 79 6.56 19.42 17.79
N ASN A 80 6.70 20.68 18.22
CA ASN A 80 6.80 21.06 19.63
C ASN A 80 5.46 21.11 20.39
N VAL A 81 4.36 20.59 19.80
CA VAL A 81 3.08 20.50 20.51
C VAL A 81 3.13 19.29 21.44
N LYS A 82 3.28 19.54 22.75
CA LYS A 82 3.18 18.51 23.81
C LYS A 82 1.85 17.76 23.67
N ARG A 83 1.86 16.57 23.08
CA ARG A 83 0.67 15.74 22.95
C ARG A 83 0.35 15.08 24.29
N GLY A 84 -0.95 15.02 24.63
CA GLY A 84 -1.43 14.42 25.86
C GLY A 84 -1.02 12.95 26.01
N ARG A 85 -0.96 12.49 27.26
CA ARG A 85 -0.75 11.07 27.61
C ARG A 85 -1.84 10.22 26.94
N CYS A 86 -1.51 9.02 26.49
CA CYS A 86 -2.37 8.04 25.80
C CYS A 86 -2.63 8.25 24.29
N ARG A 87 -2.21 9.36 23.66
CA ARG A 87 -2.30 9.48 22.18
C ARG A 87 -1.09 8.82 21.52
N PRO A 88 -1.26 8.05 20.42
CA PRO A 88 -0.14 7.56 19.63
C PRO A 88 0.79 8.73 19.28
N LYS A 89 2.09 8.55 19.57
CA LYS A 89 3.10 9.59 19.30
C LYS A 89 3.35 9.75 17.81
N LEU A 90 2.98 8.74 17.01
CA LEU A 90 3.29 8.65 15.59
C LEU A 90 2.70 9.82 14.81
N THR A 91 3.56 10.68 14.29
CA THR A 91 3.18 11.72 13.34
C THR A 91 3.07 11.17 11.92
N TRP A 92 2.40 11.92 11.04
CA TRP A 92 2.41 11.59 9.62
C TRP A 92 3.83 11.60 9.05
N ASP A 93 4.65 12.58 9.44
CA ASP A 93 6.06 12.67 9.02
C ASP A 93 6.89 11.48 9.53
N GLU A 94 6.73 11.08 10.79
CA GLU A 94 7.36 9.86 11.34
C GLU A 94 6.90 8.59 10.61
N SER A 95 5.62 8.54 10.21
CA SER A 95 5.08 7.40 9.45
C SER A 95 5.72 7.32 8.06
N VAL A 96 5.81 8.44 7.36
CA VAL A 96 6.47 8.52 6.04
C VAL A 96 7.96 8.19 6.15
N LYS A 97 8.65 8.69 7.18
CA LYS A 97 10.07 8.38 7.43
C LYS A 97 10.30 6.89 7.61
N ARG A 98 9.40 6.20 8.34
CA ARG A 98 9.46 4.76 8.51
C ARG A 98 9.24 4.03 7.18
N ASP A 99 8.22 4.39 6.42
CA ASP A 99 7.95 3.75 5.12
C ASP A 99 9.10 3.89 4.13
N LEU A 100 9.68 5.08 4.05
CA LEU A 100 10.85 5.35 3.19
C LEU A 100 12.02 4.45 3.59
N LYS A 101 12.20 4.22 4.89
CA LYS A 101 13.24 3.33 5.42
C LYS A 101 12.93 1.87 5.12
N ASP A 102 11.69 1.43 5.35
CA ASP A 102 11.26 0.05 5.16
C ASP A 102 11.34 -0.36 3.67
N TRP A 103 11.06 0.57 2.75
CA TRP A 103 11.15 0.35 1.31
C TRP A 103 12.51 0.74 0.71
N ASN A 104 13.44 1.23 1.53
CA ASN A 104 14.77 1.68 1.12
C ASN A 104 14.73 2.74 -0.02
N ILE A 105 13.79 3.68 0.06
CA ILE A 105 13.60 4.76 -0.92
C ILE A 105 14.18 6.06 -0.37
N SER A 106 15.04 6.72 -1.14
CA SER A 106 15.51 8.07 -0.79
C SER A 106 14.40 9.11 -1.01
N LYS A 107 14.27 10.04 -0.06
CA LYS A 107 13.35 11.19 -0.13
C LYS A 107 13.59 12.05 -1.37
N GLU A 108 14.82 12.14 -1.85
CA GLU A 108 15.21 12.98 -2.99
C GLU A 108 14.58 12.52 -4.31
N ILE A 109 14.33 11.20 -4.43
CA ILE A 109 13.68 10.60 -5.61
C ILE A 109 12.27 11.14 -5.80
N ALA A 110 11.63 11.66 -4.74
CA ALA A 110 10.28 12.21 -4.82
C ALA A 110 10.16 13.42 -5.77
N LEU A 111 11.25 14.11 -6.09
CA LEU A 111 11.26 15.21 -7.06
C LEU A 111 11.10 14.70 -8.49
N ASP A 112 11.71 13.56 -8.84
CA ASP A 112 11.52 12.91 -10.13
C ASP A 112 10.23 12.09 -10.12
N ARG A 113 9.22 12.56 -10.87
CA ARG A 113 7.92 11.90 -10.96
C ARG A 113 8.01 10.49 -11.54
N SER A 114 8.93 10.24 -12.47
CA SER A 114 9.06 8.94 -13.15
C SER A 114 9.72 7.92 -12.22
N ALA A 115 10.89 8.26 -11.66
CA ALA A 115 11.57 7.43 -10.67
C ALA A 115 10.70 7.19 -9.43
N TRP A 116 9.96 8.21 -8.97
CA TRP A 116 9.04 8.05 -7.83
C TRP A 116 7.92 7.04 -8.11
N ARG A 117 7.31 7.08 -9.30
CA ARG A 117 6.25 6.13 -9.67
C ARG A 117 6.75 4.70 -9.74
N LEU A 118 7.98 4.50 -10.23
CA LEU A 118 8.62 3.18 -10.29
C LEU A 118 8.97 2.68 -8.88
N ALA A 119 9.56 3.53 -8.04
CA ALA A 119 9.99 3.18 -6.70
C ALA A 119 8.83 2.80 -5.77
N ILE A 120 7.67 3.48 -5.88
CA ILE A 120 6.51 3.20 -5.03
C ILE A 120 5.55 2.15 -5.63
N ASN A 121 5.89 1.54 -6.76
CA ASN A 121 4.97 0.62 -7.42
C ASN A 121 4.88 -0.70 -6.64
N VAL A 122 3.68 -1.03 -6.16
CA VAL A 122 3.36 -2.34 -5.61
C VAL A 122 2.81 -3.17 -6.77
N PRO A 123 3.58 -4.12 -7.32
CA PRO A 123 3.07 -5.04 -8.32
C PRO A 123 1.92 -5.85 -7.72
N GLU A 124 0.86 -6.07 -8.49
CA GLU A 124 -0.06 -7.15 -8.16
C GLU A 124 0.62 -8.46 -8.60
N PRO A 125 0.61 -9.50 -7.75
CA PRO A 125 1.21 -10.80 -8.06
C PRO A 125 0.54 -11.55 -9.22
#